data_AF-A0A5Y3V4J1-F1
#
_entry.id   AF-A0A5Y3V4J1-F1
#
_cell.length_a   1.000
_cell.length_b   1.000
_cell.length_c   1.000
_cell.angle_alpha   90.00
_cell.angle_beta   90.00
_cell.angle_gamma   90.00
#
_symmetry.space_group_name_H-M   'P 1'
#
loop_
_entity.id
_entity.type
_entity.pdbx_description
1 polymer ?
#
loop_
_entity_poly.entity_id
_entity_poly.type
_entity_poly.pdbx_seq_one_letter_code
_entity_poly.pdbx_strand_id
1 'polypeptide(L)'
;KKIVRDVFLGLYALQLCNYIIPIIIIPIIISHIGLADYGELMYITSIYQVSSLFIDFGFTYTAPVVASRYRDNECKLQQYYSKIIFIKFILFAIVITFILLMSFFSVLNLTPMYILSIFLCALGNVLMPLWLFQGTGNFKLLSISQIISRVTLFIVLILYLLGGGVNIFIISLLQNSTLV
;
A
#
# COMPACT_ATOMS: atom_id res chain seq x y z
N LYS A 1 -4.84 -7.45 -29.91
CA LYS A 1 -3.56 -8.15 -29.57
C LYS A 1 -2.47 -7.22 -29.01
N LYS A 2 -2.17 -6.06 -29.60
CA LYS A 2 -1.11 -5.13 -29.12
C LYS A 2 -1.34 -4.60 -27.70
N ILE A 3 -2.57 -4.22 -27.37
CA ILE A 3 -2.95 -3.66 -26.06
C ILE A 3 -2.78 -4.69 -24.93
N VAL A 4 -3.18 -5.95 -25.16
CA VAL A 4 -3.02 -7.03 -24.17
C VAL A 4 -1.55 -7.30 -23.87
N ARG A 5 -0.67 -7.27 -24.89
CA ARG A 5 0.77 -7.47 -24.71
C ARG A 5 1.41 -6.35 -23.90
N ASP A 6 1.05 -5.10 -24.15
CA ASP A 6 1.59 -3.96 -23.41
C ASP A 6 1.11 -3.95 -21.95
N VAL A 7 -0.14 -4.35 -21.70
CA VAL A 7 -0.69 -4.50 -20.34
C VAL A 7 -0.02 -5.65 -19.60
N PHE A 8 0.17 -6.80 -20.25
CA PHE A 8 0.89 -7.93 -19.67
C PHE A 8 2.34 -7.57 -19.34
N LEU A 9 3.06 -6.90 -20.25
CA LEU A 9 4.44 -6.49 -20.01
C LEU A 9 4.56 -5.47 -18.87
N GLY A 10 3.64 -4.49 -18.78
CA GLY A 10 3.63 -3.50 -17.70
C GLY A 10 3.31 -4.11 -16.33
N LEU A 11 2.33 -5.01 -16.26
CA LEU A 11 1.99 -5.73 -15.03
C LEU A 11 3.10 -6.70 -14.60
N TYR A 12 3.72 -7.38 -15.56
CA TYR A 12 4.82 -8.31 -15.27
C TYR A 12 6.08 -7.57 -14.80
N ALA A 13 6.40 -6.42 -15.41
CA ALA A 13 7.48 -5.56 -14.96
C ALA A 13 7.23 -5.03 -13.53
N LEU A 14 5.99 -4.62 -13.23
CA LEU A 14 5.59 -4.23 -11.89
C LEU A 14 5.78 -5.36 -10.87
N GLN A 15 5.34 -6.57 -11.20
CA GLN A 15 5.52 -7.72 -10.31
C GLN A 15 7.00 -8.04 -10.09
N LEU A 16 7.82 -8.00 -11.14
CA LEU A 16 9.26 -8.17 -11.01
C LEU A 16 9.88 -7.13 -10.08
N CYS A 17 9.54 -5.85 -10.22
CA CYS A 17 9.98 -4.81 -9.30
C CYS A 17 9.55 -5.12 -7.86
N ASN A 18 8.32 -5.59 -7.65
CA ASN A 18 7.80 -5.90 -6.31
C ASN A 18 8.50 -7.07 -5.62
N TYR A 19 9.17 -7.95 -6.37
CA TYR A 19 9.95 -9.03 -5.80
C TYR A 19 11.44 -8.67 -5.68
N ILE A 20 12.00 -8.02 -6.70
CA ILE A 20 13.43 -7.68 -6.73
C ILE A 20 13.75 -6.59 -5.70
N ILE A 21 12.89 -5.57 -5.57
CA ILE A 21 13.13 -4.45 -4.65
C ILE A 21 13.26 -4.94 -3.19
N PRO A 22 12.31 -5.71 -2.62
CA PRO A 22 12.46 -6.23 -1.26
C PRO A 22 13.71 -7.08 -1.06
N ILE A 23 14.07 -7.93 -2.04
CA ILE A 23 15.28 -8.77 -1.94
C ILE A 23 16.54 -7.93 -1.75
N ILE A 24 16.61 -6.75 -2.38
CA ILE A 24 17.73 -5.82 -2.24
C ILE A 24 17.61 -4.99 -0.96
N ILE A 25 16.41 -4.55 -0.58
CA ILE A 25 16.16 -3.73 0.61
C ILE A 25 16.53 -4.48 1.89
N ILE A 26 16.10 -5.74 2.02
CA ILE A 26 16.23 -6.52 3.26
C ILE A 26 17.68 -6.54 3.79
N PRO A 27 18.71 -6.94 3.00
CA PRO A 27 20.09 -6.97 3.51
C PRO A 27 20.62 -5.58 3.86
N ILE A 28 20.22 -4.54 3.12
CA ILE A 28 20.66 -3.15 3.38
C ILE A 28 20.09 -2.68 4.72
N ILE A 29 18.79 -2.86 4.94
CA ILE A 29 18.12 -2.48 6.19
C ILE A 29 18.75 -3.24 7.37
N ILE A 30 18.88 -4.57 7.29
CA ILE A 30 19.46 -5.36 8.37
C ILE A 30 20.89 -4.92 8.69
N SER A 31 21.69 -4.58 7.68
CA SER A 31 23.06 -4.12 7.88
C SER A 31 23.17 -2.74 8.55
N HIS A 32 22.18 -1.86 8.36
CA HIS A 32 22.19 -0.49 8.89
C HIS A 32 21.57 -0.36 10.28
N ILE A 33 20.39 -0.95 10.48
CA ILE A 33 19.63 -0.81 11.74
C ILE A 33 19.85 -2.00 12.69
N GLY A 34 20.37 -3.12 12.18
CA GLY A 34 20.52 -4.36 12.94
C GLY A 34 19.27 -5.25 12.90
N LEU A 35 19.45 -6.49 13.35
CA LEU A 35 18.42 -7.54 13.25
C LEU A 35 17.23 -7.32 14.20
N ALA A 36 17.48 -6.74 15.38
CA ALA A 36 16.44 -6.49 16.39
C ALA A 36 15.42 -5.46 15.88
N ASP A 37 15.90 -4.32 15.40
CA ASP A 37 15.07 -3.23 14.88
C ASP A 37 14.35 -3.62 13.58
N TYR A 38 14.98 -4.47 12.76
CA TYR A 38 14.31 -5.07 11.60
C TYR A 38 13.12 -5.95 12.00
N GLY A 39 13.24 -6.70 13.11
CA GLY A 39 12.13 -7.50 13.65
C GLY A 39 10.94 -6.63 14.06
N GLU A 40 11.20 -5.51 14.72
CA GLU A 40 10.17 -4.53 15.08
C GLU A 40 9.52 -3.90 13.84
N LEU A 41 10.32 -3.57 12.83
CA LEU A 41 9.81 -3.07 11.56
C LEU A 41 8.88 -4.08 10.86
N MET A 42 9.28 -5.36 10.81
CA MET A 42 8.46 -6.43 10.23
C MET A 42 7.17 -6.66 11.01
N TYR A 43 7.20 -6.49 12.33
CA TYR A 43 6.01 -6.54 13.17
C TYR A 43 5.00 -5.45 12.78
N ILE A 44 5.44 -4.19 12.67
CA ILE A 44 4.60 -3.05 12.23
C ILE A 44 4.06 -3.30 10.81
N THR A 45 4.93 -3.74 9.90
CA THR A 45 4.60 -4.03 8.49
C THR A 45 3.54 -5.12 8.39
N SER A 46 3.64 -6.18 9.20
CA SER A 46 2.68 -7.28 9.20
C SER A 46 1.30 -6.81 9.67
N ILE A 47 1.23 -6.00 10.72
CA ILE A 47 -0.03 -5.43 11.22
C ILE A 47 -0.66 -4.53 10.14
N TYR A 48 0.15 -3.71 9.49
CA TYR A 48 -0.29 -2.89 8.36
C TYR A 48 -0.86 -3.74 7.21
N GLN A 49 -0.17 -4.80 6.78
CA GLN A 49 -0.62 -5.67 5.69
C GLN A 49 -1.93 -6.39 6.02
N VAL A 50 -2.08 -6.91 7.24
CA VAL A 50 -3.34 -7.53 7.68
C VAL A 50 -4.45 -6.49 7.65
N SER A 51 -4.19 -5.29 8.16
CA SER A 51 -5.14 -4.17 8.16
C SER A 51 -5.56 -3.78 6.75
N SER A 52 -4.61 -3.66 5.82
CA SER A 52 -4.88 -3.32 4.43
C SER A 52 -5.72 -4.39 3.74
N LEU A 53 -5.45 -5.67 4.01
CA LEU A 53 -6.22 -6.80 3.49
C LEU A 53 -7.69 -6.70 3.91
N PHE A 54 -7.96 -6.37 5.18
CA PHE A 54 -9.33 -6.17 5.67
C PHE A 54 -10.03 -4.97 5.02
N ILE A 55 -9.33 -3.85 4.83
CA ILE A 55 -9.89 -2.65 4.19
C ILE A 55 -10.24 -2.90 2.73
N ASP A 56 -9.40 -3.64 2.01
CA ASP A 56 -9.58 -3.94 0.59
C ASP A 56 -10.42 -5.19 0.32
N PHE A 57 -10.85 -5.88 1.37
CA PHE A 57 -11.54 -7.16 1.25
C PHE A 57 -12.75 -7.08 0.32
N GLY A 58 -12.77 -7.90 -0.73
CA GLY A 58 -13.83 -7.96 -1.74
C GLY A 58 -13.78 -6.84 -2.80
N PHE A 59 -13.21 -5.67 -2.50
CA PHE A 59 -13.12 -4.56 -3.46
C PHE A 59 -12.11 -4.83 -4.56
N THR A 60 -10.98 -5.46 -4.26
CA THR A 60 -9.92 -5.74 -5.24
C THR A 60 -10.40 -6.56 -6.44
N TYR A 61 -11.40 -7.44 -6.25
CA TYR A 61 -11.94 -8.28 -7.31
C TYR A 61 -13.26 -7.77 -7.89
N THR A 62 -14.15 -7.27 -7.04
CA THR A 62 -15.52 -6.91 -7.48
C THR A 62 -15.57 -5.51 -8.08
N ALA A 63 -14.82 -4.56 -7.50
CA ALA A 63 -14.90 -3.16 -7.90
C ALA A 63 -14.43 -2.89 -9.34
N PRO A 64 -13.32 -3.49 -9.83
CA PRO A 64 -12.89 -3.31 -11.23
C PRO A 64 -13.94 -3.79 -12.24
N VAL A 65 -14.61 -4.91 -11.97
CA VAL A 65 -15.62 -5.51 -12.86
C VAL A 65 -16.85 -4.62 -12.98
N VAL A 66 -17.30 -4.03 -11.88
CA VAL A 66 -18.45 -3.12 -11.90
C VAL A 66 -18.07 -1.78 -12.51
N ALA A 67 -16.87 -1.27 -12.20
CA ALA A 67 -16.34 -0.04 -12.79
C ALA A 67 -16.21 -0.16 -14.32
N SER A 68 -15.80 -1.32 -14.85
CA SER A 68 -15.73 -1.53 -16.30
C SER A 68 -17.09 -1.50 -16.99
N ARG A 69 -18.17 -1.92 -16.30
CA ARG A 69 -19.55 -1.86 -16.82
C ARG A 69 -20.12 -0.44 -16.86
N TYR A 70 -19.67 0.44 -15.97
CA TYR A 70 -20.10 1.84 -15.91
C TYR A 70 -19.14 2.81 -16.60
N ARG A 71 -18.14 2.30 -17.34
CA ARG A 71 -17.10 3.10 -17.99
C ARG A 71 -17.67 4.22 -18.89
N ASP A 72 -18.76 3.95 -19.60
CA ASP A 72 -19.37 4.89 -20.55
C ASP A 72 -20.38 5.85 -19.89
N ASN A 73 -20.64 5.71 -18.58
CA ASN A 73 -21.60 6.54 -17.85
C ASN A 73 -20.94 7.17 -16.62
N GLU A 74 -20.39 8.37 -16.79
CA GLU A 74 -19.64 9.09 -15.76
C GLU A 74 -20.43 9.30 -14.47
N CYS A 75 -21.74 9.58 -14.57
CA CYS A 75 -22.60 9.79 -13.41
C CYS A 75 -22.72 8.50 -12.56
N LYS A 76 -22.94 7.34 -13.20
CA LYS A 76 -22.99 6.06 -12.50
C LYS A 76 -21.62 5.67 -11.92
N LEU A 77 -20.54 5.96 -12.64
CA LEU A 77 -19.17 5.70 -12.18
C LEU A 77 -18.83 6.52 -10.94
N GLN A 78 -19.18 7.82 -10.93
CA GLN A 78 -18.96 8.71 -9.79
C GLN A 78 -19.74 8.26 -8.55
N GLN A 79 -21.02 7.88 -8.72
CA GLN A 79 -21.81 7.34 -7.62
C GLN A 79 -21.21 6.05 -7.05
N TYR A 80 -20.71 5.17 -7.92
CA TYR A 80 -20.07 3.93 -7.49
C TYR A 80 -18.75 4.18 -6.74
N TYR A 81 -17.95 5.14 -7.22
CA TYR A 81 -16.73 5.61 -6.56
C TYR A 81 -16.99 6.13 -5.15
N SER A 82 -17.92 7.06 -4.98
CA SER A 82 -18.24 7.61 -3.66
C SER A 82 -18.73 6.53 -2.70
N LYS A 83 -19.53 5.56 -3.19
CA LYS A 83 -19.99 4.43 -2.37
C LYS A 83 -18.84 3.55 -1.89
N ILE A 84 -17.91 3.17 -2.77
CA ILE A 84 -16.77 2.34 -2.38
C ILE A 84 -15.88 3.07 -1.39
N ILE A 85 -15.53 4.33 -1.66
CA ILE A 85 -14.68 5.10 -0.75
C ILE A 85 -15.35 5.24 0.61
N PHE A 86 -16.65 5.52 0.66
CA PHE A 86 -17.37 5.61 1.92
C PHE A 86 -17.32 4.30 2.73
N ILE A 87 -17.52 3.15 2.08
CA ILE A 87 -17.42 1.85 2.75
C ILE A 87 -15.98 1.56 3.19
N LYS A 88 -14.97 1.86 2.35
CA LYS A 88 -13.57 1.72 2.73
C LYS A 88 -13.20 2.58 3.93
N PHE A 89 -13.74 3.80 4.04
CA PHE A 89 -13.55 4.67 5.21
C PHE A 89 -14.18 4.08 6.48
N ILE A 90 -15.36 3.47 6.38
CA ILE A 90 -15.99 2.78 7.51
C ILE A 90 -15.12 1.60 7.97
N LEU A 91 -14.66 0.76 7.03
CA LEU A 91 -13.78 -0.37 7.34
C LEU A 91 -12.46 0.10 7.95
N PHE A 92 -11.86 1.16 7.41
CA PHE A 92 -10.68 1.79 7.96
C PHE A 92 -10.90 2.26 9.41
N ALA A 93 -12.00 2.95 9.69
CA ALA A 93 -12.33 3.39 11.04
C ALA A 93 -12.49 2.21 12.03
N ILE A 94 -13.10 1.11 11.59
CA ILE A 94 -13.24 -0.12 12.38
C ILE A 94 -11.86 -0.72 12.68
N VAL A 95 -11.01 -0.87 11.67
CA VAL A 95 -9.66 -1.45 11.80
C VAL A 95 -8.78 -0.60 12.72
N ILE A 96 -8.78 0.72 12.56
CA ILE A 96 -8.01 1.61 13.43
C ILE A 96 -8.50 1.57 14.88
N THR A 97 -9.83 1.55 15.08
CA THR A 97 -10.41 1.42 16.43
C THR A 97 -9.99 0.10 17.08
N PHE A 98 -9.97 -0.99 16.31
CA PHE A 98 -9.52 -2.29 16.79
C PHE A 98 -8.03 -2.30 17.18
N ILE A 99 -7.16 -1.69 16.38
CA ILE A 99 -5.72 -1.57 16.68
C ILE A 99 -5.50 -0.75 17.96
N LEU A 100 -6.22 0.38 18.12
CA LEU A 100 -6.14 1.22 19.31
C LEU A 100 -6.58 0.44 20.57
N LEU A 101 -7.67 -0.33 20.47
CA LEU A 101 -8.17 -1.14 21.58
C LEU A 101 -7.17 -2.25 21.96
N MET A 102 -6.59 -2.94 20.97
CA MET A 102 -5.57 -3.97 21.19
C MET A 102 -4.28 -3.40 21.80
N SER A 103 -3.88 -2.19 21.40
CA SER A 103 -2.76 -1.48 22.02
C SER A 103 -3.08 -1.07 23.46
N PHE A 104 -4.29 -0.60 23.74
CA PHE A 104 -4.72 -0.23 25.09
C PHE A 104 -4.70 -1.41 26.07
N PHE A 105 -5.12 -2.59 25.64
CA PHE A 105 -5.05 -3.82 26.45
C PHE A 105 -3.65 -4.44 26.51
N SER A 106 -2.61 -3.76 26.00
CA SER A 106 -1.23 -4.26 25.93
C SER A 106 -1.09 -5.61 25.21
N VAL A 107 -2.04 -5.93 24.32
CA VAL A 107 -1.97 -7.12 23.45
C VAL A 107 -0.98 -6.87 22.32
N LEU A 108 -0.95 -5.63 21.81
CA LEU A 108 0.02 -5.15 20.84
C LEU A 108 0.98 -4.18 21.50
N ASN A 109 2.27 -4.53 21.56
CA ASN A 109 3.33 -3.64 22.05
C ASN A 109 3.72 -2.64 20.96
N LEU A 110 2.82 -1.68 20.69
CA LEU A 110 3.02 -0.63 19.70
C LEU A 110 3.25 0.72 20.38
N THR A 111 4.30 1.43 19.99
CA THR A 111 4.46 2.83 20.37
C THR A 111 3.46 3.72 19.60
N PRO A 112 3.08 4.89 20.13
CA PRO A 112 2.19 5.82 19.43
C PRO A 112 2.69 6.22 18.03
N MET A 113 4.01 6.29 17.83
CA MET A 113 4.61 6.58 16.52
C MET A 113 4.30 5.48 15.51
N TYR A 114 4.37 4.20 15.91
CA TYR A 114 4.09 3.09 15.00
C TYR A 114 2.62 3.01 14.62
N ILE A 115 1.72 3.28 15.56
CA ILE A 115 0.28 3.37 15.30
C ILE A 115 0.02 4.48 14.27
N LEU A 116 0.67 5.63 14.41
CA LEU A 116 0.57 6.72 13.45
C LEU A 116 1.09 6.33 12.05
N SER A 117 2.19 5.56 11.96
CA SER A 117 2.72 5.05 10.69
C SER A 117 1.68 4.15 9.99
N ILE A 118 1.12 3.18 10.72
CA ILE A 118 0.09 2.26 10.21
C ILE A 118 -1.14 3.05 9.75
N PHE A 119 -1.58 4.04 10.54
CA PHE A 119 -2.70 4.90 10.21
C PHE A 119 -2.48 5.66 8.89
N LEU A 120 -1.32 6.31 8.74
CA LEU A 120 -1.00 7.09 7.53
C LEU A 120 -0.93 6.21 6.28
N CYS A 121 -0.30 5.04 6.36
CA CYS A 121 -0.22 4.11 5.24
C CYS A 121 -1.59 3.53 4.87
N ALA A 122 -2.40 3.13 5.87
CA ALA A 122 -3.74 2.59 5.64
C ALA A 122 -4.69 3.66 5.06
N LEU A 123 -4.57 4.91 5.49
CA LEU A 123 -5.30 6.04 4.91
C LEU A 123 -4.91 6.27 3.44
N GLY A 124 -3.62 6.21 3.13
CA GLY A 124 -3.13 6.26 1.74
C GLY A 124 -3.73 5.17 0.87
N ASN A 125 -3.83 3.95 1.39
CA ASN A 125 -4.44 2.82 0.68
C ASN A 125 -5.95 3.02 0.41
N VAL A 126 -6.70 3.55 1.39
CA VAL A 126 -8.13 3.88 1.21
C VAL A 126 -8.32 4.92 0.10
N LEU A 127 -7.49 5.96 0.11
CA LEU A 127 -7.58 7.07 -0.84
C LEU A 127 -7.16 6.69 -2.25
N MET A 128 -6.33 5.68 -2.45
CA MET A 128 -5.84 5.30 -3.77
C MET A 128 -6.83 4.36 -4.47
N PRO A 129 -7.60 4.83 -5.48
CA PRO A 129 -8.65 4.02 -6.09
C PRO A 129 -8.06 3.16 -7.23
N LEU A 130 -7.13 2.27 -6.88
CA LEU A 130 -6.44 1.41 -7.86
C LEU A 130 -7.43 0.66 -8.76
N TRP A 131 -8.51 0.17 -8.15
CA TRP A 131 -9.61 -0.54 -8.78
C TRP A 131 -10.34 0.27 -9.88
N LEU A 132 -10.38 1.60 -9.77
CA LEU A 132 -11.03 2.48 -10.75
C LEU A 132 -10.21 2.54 -12.05
N PHE A 133 -8.90 2.70 -11.93
CA PHE A 133 -8.00 2.71 -13.08
C PHE A 133 -7.91 1.34 -13.75
N GLN A 134 -8.00 0.26 -12.97
CA GLN A 134 -8.10 -1.10 -13.49
C GLN A 134 -9.43 -1.31 -14.26
N GLY A 135 -10.57 -0.89 -13.70
CA GLY A 135 -11.88 -1.07 -14.35
C GLY A 135 -12.08 -0.22 -15.60
N THR A 136 -11.54 1.00 -15.63
CA THR A 136 -11.59 1.88 -16.81
C THR A 136 -10.63 1.48 -17.93
N GLY A 137 -9.81 0.44 -17.75
CA GLY A 137 -8.90 -0.09 -18.77
C GLY A 137 -7.66 0.77 -19.05
N ASN A 138 -7.40 1.79 -18.24
CA ASN A 138 -6.23 2.66 -18.33
C ASN A 138 -5.01 2.08 -17.59
N PHE A 139 -4.76 0.78 -17.78
CA PHE A 139 -3.69 0.05 -17.10
C PHE A 139 -2.29 0.65 -17.35
N LYS A 140 -2.05 1.23 -18.53
CA LYS A 140 -0.74 1.82 -18.85
C LYS A 140 -0.38 3.00 -17.94
N LEU A 141 -1.32 3.91 -17.72
CA LEU A 141 -1.13 5.07 -16.85
C LEU A 141 -1.01 4.66 -15.38
N LEU A 142 -1.82 3.69 -14.95
CA LEU A 142 -1.75 3.11 -13.61
C LEU A 142 -0.39 2.46 -13.33
N SER A 143 0.07 1.62 -14.26
CA SER A 143 1.32 0.90 -14.05
C SER A 143 2.53 1.82 -14.08
N ILE A 144 2.54 2.82 -14.96
CA ILE A 144 3.63 3.80 -15.02
C ILE A 144 3.66 4.65 -13.73
N SER A 145 2.51 5.11 -13.24
CA SER A 145 2.48 5.91 -12.00
C SER A 145 2.95 5.10 -10.79
N GLN A 146 2.56 3.82 -10.68
CA GLN A 146 3.01 2.93 -9.61
C GLN A 146 4.50 2.61 -9.70
N ILE A 147 5.05 2.38 -10.90
CA ILE A 147 6.49 2.15 -11.06
C ILE A 147 7.26 3.40 -10.63
N ILE A 148 6.85 4.58 -11.09
CA ILE A 148 7.51 5.84 -10.75
C ILE A 148 7.47 6.10 -9.24
N SER A 149 6.30 5.94 -8.60
CA SER A 149 6.17 6.13 -7.16
C SER A 149 7.05 5.15 -6.38
N ARG A 150 7.02 3.86 -6.75
CA ARG A 150 7.83 2.81 -6.09
C ARG A 150 9.32 3.05 -6.22
N VAL A 151 9.80 3.37 -7.43
CA VAL A 151 11.22 3.66 -7.67
C VAL A 151 11.65 4.92 -6.92
N THR A 152 10.83 5.97 -6.92
CA THR A 152 11.14 7.22 -6.20
C THR A 152 11.24 6.96 -4.69
N LEU A 153 10.25 6.27 -4.11
CA LEU A 153 10.24 5.95 -2.68
C LEU A 153 11.41 5.03 -2.30
N PHE A 154 11.76 4.07 -3.15
CA PHE A 154 12.93 3.21 -2.95
C PHE A 154 14.24 4.00 -2.94
N ILE A 155 14.42 4.96 -3.87
CA ILE A 155 15.59 5.84 -3.90
C ILE A 155 15.64 6.70 -2.64
N VAL A 156 14.52 7.30 -2.23
CA VAL A 156 14.43 8.11 -1.00
C VAL A 156 14.80 7.28 0.23
N LEU A 157 14.32 6.03 0.32
CA LEU A 157 14.67 5.11 1.40
C LEU A 157 16.18 4.86 1.45
N ILE A 158 16.80 4.55 0.31
CA ILE A 158 18.26 4.34 0.24
C ILE A 158 19.03 5.59 0.64
N LEU A 159 18.65 6.76 0.13
CA LEU A 159 19.31 8.03 0.48
C LEU A 159 19.21 8.32 1.97
N TYR A 160 18.06 8.04 2.58
CA TYR A 160 17.85 8.21 4.02
C TYR A 160 18.74 7.25 4.84
N LEU A 161 18.84 5.98 4.44
CA LEU A 161 19.71 4.99 5.09
C LEU A 161 21.19 5.39 4.97
N LEU A 162 21.63 5.78 3.76
CA LEU A 162 23.01 6.25 3.52
C LEU A 162 23.33 7.54 4.26
N GLY A 163 22.34 8.40 4.50
CA GLY A 163 22.46 9.61 5.32
C GLY A 163 22.53 9.35 6.83
N GLY A 164 22.57 8.08 7.28
CA GLY A 164 22.62 7.70 8.69
C GLY A 164 21.26 7.70 9.39
N GLY A 165 20.15 7.67 8.63
CA GLY A 165 18.81 7.64 9.17
C GLY A 165 18.44 6.29 9.79
N VAL A 166 18.30 6.23 11.12
CA VAL A 166 17.97 5.00 11.88
C VAL A 166 16.51 4.98 12.35
N ASN A 167 15.76 6.09 12.24
CA ASN A 167 14.39 6.14 12.78
C ASN A 167 13.44 5.11 12.12
N ILE A 168 13.06 4.08 12.87
CA ILE A 168 12.17 2.98 12.49
C ILE A 168 10.81 3.48 11.99
N PHE A 169 10.30 4.59 12.54
CA PHE A 169 9.07 5.23 12.08
C PHE A 169 9.14 5.66 10.61
N ILE A 170 10.21 6.36 10.21
CA ILE A 170 10.37 6.87 8.85
C ILE A 170 10.57 5.70 7.87
N ILE A 171 11.35 4.70 8.28
CA ILE A 171 11.65 3.54 7.46
C ILE A 171 10.38 2.70 7.26
N SER A 172 9.57 2.50 8.31
CA SER A 172 8.29 1.80 8.19
C SER A 172 7.29 2.55 7.31
N LEU A 173 7.19 3.88 7.41
CA LEU A 173 6.32 4.68 6.56
C LEU A 173 6.74 4.57 5.09
N LEU A 174 8.02 4.77 4.78
CA LEU A 174 8.54 4.69 3.43
C LEU A 174 8.38 3.28 2.84
N GLN A 175 8.66 2.24 3.62
CA GLN A 175 8.53 0.85 3.16
C GLN A 175 7.05 0.48 2.94
N ASN A 176 6.16 0.77 3.89
CA ASN A 176 4.74 0.42 3.75
C ASN A 176 4.05 1.20 2.62
N SER A 177 4.45 2.45 2.37
CA SER A 177 3.97 3.22 1.23
C SER A 177 4.42 2.66 -0.13
N THR A 178 5.53 1.92 -0.21
CA THR A 178 5.90 1.20 -1.45
C THR A 178 5.04 -0.02 -1.73
N LEU A 179 4.39 -0.57 -0.69
CA LEU A 179 3.55 -1.77 -0.80
C LEU A 179 2.16 -1.43 -1.35
N VAL A 180 1.67 -0.20 -1.12
CA VAL A 180 0.43 0.37 -1.70
C VAL A 180 0.56 0.58 -3.22
#